data_AF-A0A848UW27-F1
#
_entry.id   AF-A0A848UW27-F1
#
_cell.length_a   1.000
_cell.length_b   1.000
_cell.length_c   1.000
_cell.angle_alpha   90.00
_cell.angle_beta   90.00
_cell.angle_gamma   90.00
#
_symmetry.space_group_name_H-M   'P 1'
#
loop_
_entity.id
_entity.type
_entity.pdbx_description
1 polymer ?
#
loop_
_entity_poly.entity_id
_entity_poly.type
_entity_poly.pdbx_seq_one_letter_code
_entity_poly.pdbx_strand_id
1 'polypeptide(L)' 'MGPLQLADFIGLDVCLSILKVLHEGFGNPKYAPCPLLVNMVMAENLGAKSGQGFYDWSNGPKDLTVAQSFAK' A
#
# COMPACT_ATOMS: atom_id res chain seq x y z
N MET A 1 0.31 12.09 -9.52
CA MET A 1 0.02 10.93 -8.66
C MET A 1 0.54 11.23 -7.28
N GLY A 2 -0.29 11.05 -6.24
CA GLY A 2 0.15 11.20 -4.86
C GLY A 2 1.02 10.02 -4.41
N PRO A 3 1.75 10.13 -3.29
CA PRO A 3 2.61 9.05 -2.80
C PRO A 3 1.83 7.75 -2.50
N LEU A 4 0.62 7.85 -1.97
CA LEU A 4 -0.24 6.69 -1.70
C LEU A 4 -0.76 6.02 -2.99
N GLN A 5 -1.09 6.83 -4.00
CA GLN A 5 -1.53 6.33 -5.31
C GLN A 5 -0.38 5.62 -6.03
N LEU A 6 0.85 6.15 -5.91
CA LEU A 6 2.04 5.50 -6.45
C LEU A 6 2.33 4.18 -5.73
N ALA A 7 2.18 4.13 -4.41
CA ALA A 7 2.36 2.91 -3.63
C ALA A 7 1.36 1.82 -4.04
N ASP A 8 0.09 2.16 -4.25
CA ASP A 8 -0.91 1.23 -4.79
C ASP A 8 -0.58 0.76 -6.20
N PHE A 9 0.01 1.62 -7.03
CA PHE A 9 0.40 1.26 -8.40
C PHE A 9 1.61 0.32 -8.43
N ILE A 10 2.60 0.53 -7.56
CA ILE A 10 3.77 -0.35 -7.41
C ILE A 10 3.36 -1.70 -6.79
N GLY A 11 2.46 -1.66 -5.80
CA GLY A 11 2.03 -2.79 -5.00
C GLY A 11 2.42 -2.63 -3.53
N LEU A 12 1.43 -2.73 -2.64
CA LEU A 12 1.64 -2.54 -1.20
C LEU A 12 2.50 -3.65 -0.58
N ASP A 13 2.47 -4.86 -1.13
CA ASP A 13 3.34 -5.96 -0.74
C ASP A 13 4.81 -5.72 -1.12
N VAL A 14 5.06 -5.10 -2.28
CA VAL A 14 6.41 -4.72 -2.72
C VAL A 14 6.95 -3.64 -1.80
N CYS A 15 6.17 -2.60 -1.51
CA CYS A 15 6.55 -1.56 -0.55
C CYS A 15 6.84 -2.15 0.84
N LEU A 16 6.01 -3.08 1.32
CA LEU A 16 6.21 -3.76 2.59
C LEU A 16 7.51 -4.58 2.61
N SER A 17 7.80 -5.30 1.52
CA SER A 17 9.00 -6.12 1.40
C SER A 17 10.27 -5.27 1.39
N ILE A 18 10.27 -4.14 0.66
CA ILE A 18 11.38 -3.18 0.66
C ILE A 18 11.61 -2.63 2.08
N LEU A 19 10.56 -2.22 2.78
CA LEU A 19 10.68 -1.72 4.15
C LEU A 19 11.24 -2.76 5.12
N LYS A 20 10.83 -4.03 5.00
CA LYS A 20 11.40 -5.13 5.81
C LYS A 20 12.89 -5.31 5.56
N VAL A 21 13.32 -5.34 4.29
CA VAL A 21 14.74 -5.47 3.92
C VAL A 21 15.54 -4.26 4.40
N LEU A 22 15.01 -3.04 4.27
CA LEU A 22 15.67 -1.83 4.76
C LEU A 22 15.76 -1.82 6.29
N HIS A 23 14.70 -2.24 6.99
CA HIS A 23 14.70 -2.32 8.44
C HIS A 23 15.69 -3.37 8.95
N GLU A 24 15.75 -4.55 8.32
CA GLU A 24 16.69 -5.61 8.67
C GLU A 24 18.14 -5.23 8.34
N GLY A 25 18.37 -4.61 7.18
CA GLY A 25 19.72 -4.22 6.74
C GLY A 25 20.30 -3.00 7.47
N PHE A 26 19.49 -1.99 7.76
CA PHE A 26 19.95 -0.76 8.43
C PHE A 26 19.69 -0.73 9.93
N GLY A 27 18.84 -1.60 10.47
CA GLY A 27 18.49 -1.64 11.89
C GLY A 27 17.82 -0.37 12.42
N ASN A 28 17.31 0.50 11.53
CA ASN A 28 16.78 1.81 11.89
C ASN A 28 15.25 1.77 11.96
N PRO A 29 14.62 2.17 13.08
CA PRO A 29 13.16 2.17 13.25
C PRO A 29 12.42 3.08 12.25
N LYS A 30 13.10 4.02 11.59
CA LYS A 30 12.51 4.82 10.50
C LYS A 30 12.01 3.98 9.32
N TYR A 31 12.60 2.81 9.10
CA TYR A 31 12.17 1.89 8.03
C TYR A 31 11.20 0.81 8.52
N ALA A 32 10.79 0.85 9.79
CA ALA A 32 9.85 -0.12 10.32
C ALA A 32 8.52 -0.02 9.56
N PRO A 33 7.99 -1.16 9.05
CA PRO A 33 6.73 -1.14 8.32
C PRO A 33 5.57 -0.78 9.26
N CYS A 34 4.72 0.15 8.82
CA CYS A 34 3.53 0.54 9.58
C CYS A 34 2.56 -0.65 9.75
N PRO A 35 1.97 -0.86 10.94
CA PRO A 35 0.99 -1.94 11.15
C PRO A 35 -0.18 -1.90 10.17
N LEU A 36 -0.62 -0.69 9.78
CA LEU A 36 -1.66 -0.52 8.75
C LEU A 36 -1.28 -1.17 7.42
N LEU A 37 -0.05 -0.94 6.94
CA LEU A 37 0.44 -1.50 5.68
C LEU A 37 0.52 -3.02 5.76
N VAL A 38 0.97 -3.56 6.90
CA VAL A 38 1.00 -5.01 7.14
C VAL A 38 -0.40 -5.60 7.07
N ASN A 39 -1.38 -4.98 7.73
CA ASN A 39 -2.77 -5.45 7.74
C ASN A 39 -3.39 -5.39 6.33
N MET A 40 -3.10 -4.35 5.55
CA MET A 40 -3.58 -4.25 4.16
C MET A 40 -3.04 -5.37 3.29
N VAL A 41 -1.74 -5.67 3.40
CA VAL A 41 -1.12 -6.77 2.64
C VAL A 41 -1.66 -8.13 3.10
N MET A 42 -1.88 -8.33 4.40
CA MET A 42 -2.48 -9.55 4.94
C MET A 42 -3.94 -9.74 4.49
N ALA A 43 -4.66 -8.64 4.23
CA ALA A 43 -6.02 -8.66 3.71
C ALA A 43 -6.08 -8.72 2.16
N GLU A 44 -4.96 -8.99 1.49
CA GLU A 44 -4.84 -9.03 0.02
C GLU A 44 -5.22 -7.73 -0.70
N ASN A 45 -5.25 -6.60 0.02
CA ASN A 45 -5.40 -5.26 -0.53
C ASN A 45 -4.04 -4.77 -1.00
N LEU A 46 -3.64 -5.17 -2.20
CA LEU A 46 -2.32 -4.94 -2.76
C LEU A 46 -2.24 -3.72 -3.68
N GLY A 47 -3.35 -3.01 -3.92
CA GLY A 47 -3.43 -1.84 -4.79
C GLY A 47 -3.99 -2.18 -6.18
N ALA A 48 -3.38 -1.62 -7.23
CA ALA A 48 -3.89 -1.72 -8.60
C ALA A 48 -4.01 -3.17 -9.10
N LYS A 49 -3.12 -4.06 -8.65
CA LYS A 49 -3.12 -5.47 -9.07
C LYS A 49 -4.21 -6.34 -8.44
N SER A 50 -4.73 -5.95 -7.27
CA SER A 50 -5.85 -6.64 -6.60
C SER A 50 -7.17 -5.89 -6.79
N GLY A 51 -7.16 -4.74 -7.48
CA GLY A 51 -8.34 -3.88 -7.65
C GLY A 51 -8.65 -2.98 -6.45
N GLN A 52 -7.95 -3.14 -5.32
CA GLN A 52 -8.17 -2.34 -4.11
C GLN A 52 -6.88 -2.20 -3.28
N GLY A 53 -6.62 -0.97 -2.82
CA GLY A 53 -5.55 -0.62 -1.88
C GLY A 53 -5.98 0.55 -1.00
N PHE A 54 -5.21 1.64 -1.01
CA PHE A 54 -5.69 2.92 -0.45
C PHE A 54 -6.83 3.51 -1.29
N TYR A 55 -6.80 3.25 -2.59
CA TYR A 55 -7.84 3.62 -3.54
C TYR A 55 -8.54 2.38 -4.07
N ASP A 56 -9.79 2.55 -4.51
CA ASP A 56 -10.51 1.57 -5.31
C ASP A 56 -10.08 1.70 -6.77
N TRP A 57 -9.49 0.64 -7.31
CA TRP A 57 -8.99 0.56 -8.68
C TRP A 57 -9.97 -0.15 -9.63
N SER A 58 -11.16 -0.55 -9.14
CA SER A 58 -12.18 -1.25 -9.92
C SER A 58 -12.68 -0.43 -11.13
N ASN A 59 -12.76 0.89 -10.99
CA ASN A 59 -13.25 1.82 -12.03
C ASN A 59 -12.14 2.35 -12.95
N GLY A 60 -10.90 1.88 -12.79
CA GLY A 60 -9.75 2.28 -13.59
C GLY A 60 -9.07 3.59 -13.14
N PRO A 61 -7.92 3.93 -13.74
CA PRO A 61 -7.00 4.95 -13.22
C PRO A 61 -7.50 6.40 -13.30
N LYS A 62 -8.64 6.65 -13.96
CA LYS A 62 -9.23 8.00 -14.11
C LYS A 62 -10.24 8.35 -13.03
N ASP A 63 -10.81 7.37 -12.33
CA ASP A 63 -11.86 7.58 -11.32
C ASP A 63 -11.52 6.83 -10.03
N LEU A 64 -10.35 7.18 -9.48
CA LEU A 64 -9.84 6.58 -8.24
C LEU A 64 -10.58 7.20 -7.05
N THR A 65 -11.42 6.40 -6.42
CA THR A 65 -12.09 6.77 -5.17
C THR A 65 -11.29 6.24 -3.98
N VAL A 66 -11.35 6.93 -2.85
CA VAL A 66 -10.70 6.45 -1.61
C VAL A 66 -11.43 5.20 -1.15
N ALA A 67 -10.70 4.14 -0.81
CA ALA A 67 -11.32 2.89 -0.37
C ALA A 67 -12.20 3.12 0.86
N GLN A 68 -13.33 2.41 0.95
CA GLN A 68 -14.34 2.61 2.01
C GLN A 68 -13.76 2.50 3.43
N SER A 69 -12.72 1.70 3.61
CA SER A 69 -11.98 1.56 4.87
C SER A 69 -11.31 2.86 5.36
N PHE A 70 -11.15 3.85 4.48
CA PHE A 70 -10.56 5.16 4.77
C PHE A 70 -11.54 6.32 4.52
N ALA A 71 -12.73 6.04 3.98
CA ALA A 71 -13.80 7.01 3.87
C ALA A 71 -14.43 7.22 5.27
N LYS A 72 -14.62 8.48 5.65
CA LYS A 72 -15.02 8.90 6.99
C LYS A 72 -16.50 8.68 7.28
#